data_AF-A0A9D5NKC0-F1
#
_entry.id   AF-A0A9D5NKC0-F1
#
_cell.length_a   1.000
_cell.length_b   1.000
_cell.length_c   1.000
_cell.angle_alpha   90.00
_cell.angle_beta   90.00
_cell.angle_gamma   90.00
#
_symmetry.space_group_name_H-M   'P 1'
#
loop_
_entity.id
_entity.type
_entity.pdbx_description
1 polymer ?
#
loop_
_entity_poly.entity_id
_entity_poly.type
_entity_poly.pdbx_seq_one_letter_code
_entity_poly.pdbx_strand_id
1 'polypeptide(L)'
;MKKLLPILFLALLVACHPDDPVTPTEVSAPTGVKAAYVGNTSLTFTWDETADADYYVGRLELSDGTLVSGGQTTTKETSLTYDDLVSGTAYQFKVRVSVGGVNSPYSQVVPVTTLGESTPGPDPGPDPGPAPTPTPSEYYAQFTIPAAEDQHGQALAFPGAEGGGMYTTGGRGGKVIHVTTLADSGAGSLRDALAESGPRTIVFDVAGLIELKSTLKISKGDVTIAGQTAPGDGICLKNYATQISASNVIFRFVRFRMGDEEKQENDAVWGRYNENVILDHCSMSWSTDECASFYANRNFTMQWCVMTESLRASVHGKGNHGYGGIWGGKDASFHHNMLASHDSRNPRIDHPQVYGDYVSTHRGNVDYRNNTVYNWGSNSTYGGENGWFNIVNNYYKPGPASKKTTYFVDAYGSYVKEGVTYADRYPELYLSGNVHTGNDGITGANDASAVYWHNGSAYANYNTVLSSPHLLAGPSSEDIYTTTHTAETAFERILAYGGASLSRDSVDERACTDAKTGKATFTDGGNGSKNGIIDTQSAVGGWPAYEATSAELANVKDSDGDGMPDWFEEQFGLKKSDASDGNAKTLDSYGRYTNLEMYLHYLVKDIVEGQNAGGTYKKIS
;
A
#
# COMPACT_ATOMS: atom_id res chain seq x y z
N MET A 1 4.16 -67.42 -31.90
CA MET A 1 5.46 -66.74 -31.66
C MET A 1 5.33 -65.88 -30.40
N LYS A 2 6.38 -65.86 -29.56
CA LYS A 2 6.52 -65.32 -28.20
C LYS A 2 6.05 -63.84 -28.08
N LYS A 3 5.54 -63.28 -26.97
CA LYS A 3 6.04 -63.18 -25.57
C LYS A 3 4.88 -62.73 -24.62
N LEU A 4 4.63 -63.43 -23.50
CA LEU A 4 4.90 -63.14 -22.07
C LEU A 4 3.77 -62.48 -21.24
N LEU A 5 3.39 -63.21 -20.17
CA LEU A 5 2.58 -62.94 -18.95
C LEU A 5 3.40 -62.11 -17.90
N PRO A 6 2.97 -61.75 -16.65
CA PRO A 6 2.08 -62.46 -15.68
C PRO A 6 1.00 -61.60 -14.96
N ILE A 7 -0.15 -62.14 -14.54
CA ILE A 7 -0.54 -62.90 -13.31
C ILE A 7 -0.79 -62.05 -12.05
N LEU A 8 -2.06 -62.07 -11.65
CA LEU A 8 -2.69 -61.75 -10.37
C LEU A 8 -2.47 -62.91 -9.38
N PHE A 9 -2.18 -62.70 -8.08
CA PHE A 9 -2.74 -63.56 -7.01
C PHE A 9 -2.59 -62.97 -5.59
N LEU A 10 -3.67 -63.20 -4.86
CA LEU A 10 -4.05 -62.85 -3.48
C LEU A 10 -3.31 -63.69 -2.43
N ALA A 11 -3.04 -63.14 -1.24
CA ALA A 11 -2.69 -63.93 -0.05
C ALA A 11 -3.40 -63.42 1.22
N LEU A 12 -3.78 -64.39 2.05
CA LEU A 12 -4.67 -64.35 3.22
C LEU A 12 -3.87 -64.21 4.54
N LEU A 13 -4.56 -63.69 5.56
CA LEU A 13 -4.15 -63.46 6.96
C LEU A 13 -3.37 -64.58 7.68
N VAL A 14 -2.48 -64.16 8.59
CA VAL A 14 -2.27 -64.75 9.93
C VAL A 14 -2.03 -63.62 10.94
N ALA A 15 -2.66 -63.70 12.12
CA ALA A 15 -2.44 -62.83 13.27
C ALA A 15 -1.93 -63.64 14.48
N CYS A 16 -0.87 -63.16 15.17
CA CYS A 16 -0.85 -62.79 16.61
C CYS A 16 0.55 -62.83 17.28
N HIS A 17 0.99 -61.64 17.76
CA HIS A 17 1.71 -61.30 19.01
C HIS A 17 3.19 -61.69 19.23
N PRO A 18 3.94 -60.99 20.12
CA PRO A 18 4.13 -59.54 20.30
C PRO A 18 5.64 -59.17 20.35
N ASP A 19 5.98 -57.89 20.48
CA ASP A 19 7.32 -57.36 20.74
C ASP A 19 8.34 -57.38 19.58
N ASP A 20 8.03 -56.68 18.49
CA ASP A 20 9.08 -56.00 17.72
C ASP A 20 9.19 -54.55 18.23
N PRO A 21 10.39 -54.03 18.53
CA PRO A 21 10.55 -52.64 18.89
C PRO A 21 10.10 -51.79 17.72
N VAL A 22 9.04 -51.00 17.91
CA VAL A 22 8.65 -49.95 16.98
C VAL A 22 9.86 -49.04 16.81
N THR A 23 10.52 -49.11 15.65
CA THR A 23 11.51 -48.12 15.23
C THR A 23 10.87 -46.74 15.40
N PRO A 24 11.48 -45.79 16.13
CA PRO A 24 10.89 -44.47 16.34
C PRO A 24 10.59 -43.85 14.99
N THR A 25 9.35 -43.39 14.80
CA THR A 25 8.95 -42.54 13.68
C THR A 25 9.91 -41.35 13.65
N GLU A 26 10.71 -41.21 12.59
CA GLU A 26 11.65 -40.09 12.48
C GLU A 26 10.88 -38.76 12.48
N VAL A 27 11.14 -37.91 13.47
CA VAL A 27 10.58 -36.57 13.56
C VAL A 27 11.37 -35.65 12.62
N SER A 28 10.68 -34.95 11.73
CA SER A 28 11.32 -34.04 10.76
C SER A 28 11.77 -32.72 11.43
N ALA A 29 12.81 -32.10 10.88
CA ALA A 29 13.29 -30.81 11.37
C ALA A 29 12.26 -29.68 11.07
N PRO A 30 12.15 -28.64 11.92
CA PRO A 30 11.29 -27.49 11.66
C PRO A 30 11.67 -26.76 10.35
N THR A 31 10.65 -26.26 9.64
CA THR A 31 10.79 -25.48 8.40
C THR A 31 10.46 -24.01 8.61
N GLY A 32 10.67 -23.17 7.59
CA GLY A 32 10.30 -21.74 7.65
C GLY A 32 11.17 -20.90 8.61
N VAL A 33 12.27 -21.46 9.11
CA VAL A 33 13.13 -20.79 10.09
C VAL A 33 13.74 -19.51 9.51
N LYS A 34 13.50 -18.37 10.16
CA LYS A 34 14.01 -17.04 9.76
C LYS A 34 14.28 -16.15 10.97
N ALA A 35 15.16 -15.16 10.79
CA ALA A 35 15.28 -14.04 11.73
C ALA A 35 14.11 -13.08 11.49
N ALA A 36 13.25 -12.89 12.49
CA ALA A 36 12.10 -11.99 12.44
C ALA A 36 12.46 -10.58 12.95
N TYR A 37 13.51 -10.45 13.77
CA TYR A 37 14.03 -9.18 14.27
C TYR A 37 15.54 -9.24 14.44
N VAL A 38 16.23 -8.14 14.10
CA VAL A 38 17.68 -7.96 14.25
C VAL A 38 17.96 -6.62 14.92
N GLY A 39 18.33 -6.65 16.19
CA GLY A 39 18.70 -5.47 16.98
C GLY A 39 20.21 -5.39 17.26
N ASN A 40 20.61 -4.37 18.04
CA ASN A 40 22.00 -4.17 18.44
C ASN A 40 22.50 -5.25 19.40
N THR A 41 21.66 -5.70 20.34
CA THR A 41 22.02 -6.70 21.36
C THR A 41 20.94 -7.78 21.51
N SER A 42 19.98 -7.85 20.59
CA SER A 42 18.93 -8.85 20.61
C SER A 42 18.57 -9.36 19.21
N LEU A 43 18.12 -10.62 19.16
CA LEU A 43 17.70 -11.31 17.94
C LEU A 43 16.43 -12.11 18.22
N THR A 44 15.44 -12.05 17.32
CA THR A 44 14.23 -12.89 17.38
C THR A 44 14.14 -13.76 16.15
N PHE A 45 13.87 -15.05 16.37
CA PHE A 45 13.71 -16.04 15.29
C PHE A 45 12.32 -16.66 15.33
N THR A 46 11.75 -16.94 14.16
CA THR A 46 10.47 -17.65 14.01
C THR A 46 10.58 -18.84 13.06
N TRP A 47 9.66 -19.80 13.18
CA TRP A 47 9.57 -20.98 12.31
C TRP A 47 8.11 -21.46 12.14
N ASP A 48 7.89 -22.43 11.24
CA ASP A 48 6.56 -23.01 11.03
C ASP A 48 6.19 -24.00 12.13
N GLU A 49 4.92 -24.04 12.53
CA GLU A 49 4.43 -24.99 13.53
C GLU A 49 4.53 -26.44 13.04
N THR A 50 5.09 -27.31 13.88
CA THR A 50 5.08 -28.76 13.72
C THR A 50 3.94 -29.37 14.54
N ALA A 51 3.12 -30.18 13.89
CA ALA A 51 2.03 -30.90 14.55
C ALA A 51 2.54 -31.78 15.69
N ASP A 52 1.77 -31.83 16.79
CA ASP A 52 2.05 -32.64 17.98
C ASP A 52 3.37 -32.33 18.69
N ALA A 53 3.94 -31.13 18.49
CA ALA A 53 5.14 -30.69 19.19
C ALA A 53 4.94 -30.63 20.71
N ASP A 54 5.83 -31.27 21.46
CA ASP A 54 5.93 -31.15 22.92
C ASP A 54 6.62 -29.85 23.32
N TYR A 55 7.69 -29.50 22.60
CA TYR A 55 8.48 -28.27 22.74
C TYR A 55 9.50 -28.13 21.59
N TYR A 56 9.99 -26.91 21.39
CA TYR A 56 11.11 -26.60 20.49
C TYR A 56 12.35 -26.24 21.28
N VAL A 57 13.52 -26.60 20.75
CA VAL A 57 14.83 -26.22 21.30
C VAL A 57 15.56 -25.39 20.26
N GLY A 58 15.61 -24.09 20.47
CA GLY A 58 16.44 -23.16 19.71
C GLY A 58 17.88 -23.21 20.17
N ARG A 59 18.82 -23.03 19.25
CA ARG A 59 20.25 -23.01 19.54
C ARG A 59 20.89 -21.85 18.78
N LEU A 60 21.38 -20.87 19.54
CA LEU A 60 22.17 -19.76 19.04
C LEU A 60 23.66 -20.02 19.29
N GLU A 61 24.45 -19.96 18.24
CA GLU A 61 25.90 -20.14 18.27
C GLU A 61 26.57 -18.90 17.69
N LEU A 62 27.79 -18.60 18.13
CA LEU A 62 28.69 -17.73 17.38
C LEU A 62 29.02 -18.39 16.04
N SER A 63 29.44 -17.59 15.07
CA SER A 63 29.83 -18.07 13.73
C SER A 63 30.93 -19.13 13.71
N ASP A 64 31.70 -19.28 14.79
CA ASP A 64 32.72 -20.32 14.99
C ASP A 64 32.18 -21.63 15.62
N GLY A 65 30.87 -21.68 15.93
CA GLY A 65 30.18 -22.81 16.53
C GLY A 65 30.13 -22.79 18.07
N THR A 66 30.67 -21.76 18.71
CA THR A 66 30.61 -21.61 20.18
C THR A 66 29.18 -21.31 20.63
N LEU A 67 28.67 -22.11 21.58
CA LEU A 67 27.28 -21.99 22.06
C LEU A 67 27.09 -20.74 22.94
N VAL A 68 26.09 -19.91 22.63
CA VAL A 68 25.73 -18.71 23.40
C VAL A 68 24.74 -19.12 24.50
N SER A 69 25.26 -19.77 25.55
CA SER A 69 24.51 -20.38 26.66
C SER A 69 23.46 -21.44 26.23
N GLY A 70 23.11 -22.37 27.12
CA GLY A 70 22.34 -23.58 26.78
C GLY A 70 21.02 -23.29 26.06
N GLY A 71 20.76 -24.00 24.96
CA GLY A 71 19.64 -23.73 24.03
C GLY A 71 18.31 -23.45 24.73
N GLN A 72 17.61 -22.41 24.30
CA GLN A 72 16.33 -22.03 24.87
C GLN A 72 15.23 -22.97 24.40
N THR A 73 14.33 -23.32 25.33
CA THR A 73 13.21 -24.21 25.07
C THR A 73 11.89 -23.46 25.22
N THR A 74 10.99 -23.62 24.26
CA THR A 74 9.61 -23.12 24.36
C THR A 74 8.65 -24.27 24.18
N THR A 75 7.59 -24.34 25.00
CA THR A 75 6.70 -25.49 25.01
C THR A 75 5.75 -25.52 23.80
N LYS A 76 5.38 -24.38 23.21
CA LYS A 76 4.49 -24.33 22.02
C LYS A 76 4.64 -23.12 21.11
N GLU A 77 5.49 -22.15 21.47
CA GLU A 77 5.68 -20.97 20.62
C GLU A 77 6.61 -21.33 19.46
N THR A 78 6.35 -20.76 18.29
CA THR A 78 7.23 -20.89 17.13
C THR A 78 8.15 -19.68 16.98
N SER A 79 8.52 -19.09 18.12
CA SER A 79 9.38 -17.91 18.24
C SER A 79 10.32 -18.05 19.44
N LEU A 80 11.55 -17.53 19.31
CA LEU A 80 12.51 -17.37 20.41
C LEU A 80 13.31 -16.06 20.26
N THR A 81 13.47 -15.34 21.37
CA THR A 81 14.27 -14.12 21.47
C THR A 81 15.51 -14.37 22.33
N TYR A 82 16.66 -13.94 21.83
CA TYR A 82 17.93 -13.93 22.54
C TYR A 82 18.34 -12.48 22.76
N ASP A 83 18.41 -12.08 24.03
CA ASP A 83 18.86 -10.76 24.47
C ASP A 83 20.30 -10.82 25.02
N ASP A 84 20.82 -9.67 25.44
CA ASP A 84 22.18 -9.52 26.00
C ASP A 84 23.30 -10.04 25.07
N LEU A 85 23.07 -10.00 23.76
CA LEU A 85 24.03 -10.42 22.75
C LEU A 85 25.07 -9.33 22.51
N VAL A 86 26.28 -9.75 22.16
CA VAL A 86 27.34 -8.83 21.72
C VAL A 86 26.92 -8.20 20.39
N SER A 87 27.00 -6.89 20.31
CA SER A 87 26.69 -6.11 19.12
C SER A 87 27.69 -6.31 17.99
N GLY A 88 27.25 -6.12 16.74
CA GLY A 88 28.07 -6.28 15.53
C GLY A 88 28.61 -7.71 15.32
N THR A 89 28.07 -8.68 16.04
CA THR A 89 28.62 -10.04 16.12
C THR A 89 27.79 -10.98 15.28
N ALA A 90 28.48 -11.82 14.49
CA ALA A 90 27.84 -12.82 13.65
C ALA A 90 27.47 -14.08 14.46
N TYR A 91 26.19 -14.40 14.45
CA TYR A 91 25.59 -15.58 15.06
C TYR A 91 24.99 -16.52 14.00
N GLN A 92 24.71 -17.74 14.44
CA GLN A 92 24.04 -18.77 13.67
C GLN A 92 22.96 -19.41 14.54
N PHE A 93 21.73 -19.41 14.04
CA PHE A 93 20.59 -20.01 14.72
C PHE A 93 20.12 -21.28 14.02
N LYS A 94 19.73 -22.28 14.81
CA LYS A 94 19.05 -23.50 14.36
C LYS A 94 18.08 -23.98 15.43
N VAL A 95 16.98 -24.59 15.01
CA VAL A 95 15.94 -25.09 15.93
C VAL A 95 15.60 -26.54 15.61
N ARG A 96 15.23 -27.30 16.63
CA ARG A 96 14.66 -28.66 16.49
C ARG A 96 13.40 -28.77 17.33
N VAL A 97 12.59 -29.78 17.05
CA VAL A 97 11.35 -30.08 17.76
C VAL A 97 11.46 -31.42 18.49
N SER A 98 10.81 -31.53 19.65
CA SER A 98 10.55 -32.80 20.33
C SER A 98 9.09 -33.18 20.14
N VAL A 99 8.82 -34.41 19.70
CA VAL A 99 7.47 -35.00 19.58
C VAL A 99 7.48 -36.36 20.24
N GLY A 100 6.62 -36.58 21.22
CA GLY A 100 6.56 -37.83 21.99
C GLY A 100 7.88 -38.20 22.66
N GLY A 101 8.68 -37.20 23.06
CA GLY A 101 10.02 -37.38 23.64
C GLY A 101 11.14 -37.74 22.64
N VAL A 102 10.86 -37.74 21.32
CA VAL A 102 11.86 -37.93 20.26
C VAL A 102 12.22 -36.57 19.64
N ASN A 103 13.51 -36.24 19.64
CA ASN A 103 14.00 -35.01 19.02
C ASN A 103 14.25 -35.20 17.52
N SER A 104 13.84 -34.24 16.70
CA SER A 104 14.24 -34.15 15.30
C SER A 104 15.70 -33.70 15.13
N PRO A 105 16.28 -33.85 13.91
CA PRO A 105 17.45 -33.09 13.53
C PRO A 105 17.21 -31.58 13.65
N TYR A 106 18.29 -30.80 13.78
CA TYR A 106 18.19 -29.35 13.68
C TYR A 106 17.83 -28.92 12.25
N SER A 107 17.10 -27.80 12.16
CA SER A 107 16.78 -27.12 10.91
C SER A 107 18.02 -26.68 10.13
N GLN A 108 17.79 -26.12 8.93
CA GLN A 108 18.80 -25.31 8.26
C GLN A 108 19.27 -24.17 9.19
N VAL A 109 20.54 -23.81 9.07
CA VAL A 109 21.16 -22.74 9.85
C VAL A 109 20.76 -21.38 9.26
N VAL A 110 20.33 -20.47 10.12
CA VAL A 110 20.07 -19.07 9.77
C VAL A 110 21.24 -18.22 10.29
N PRO A 111 22.14 -17.74 9.41
CA PRO A 111 23.18 -16.78 9.81
C PRO A 111 22.55 -15.40 9.99
N VAL A 112 22.96 -14.69 11.04
CA VAL A 112 22.52 -13.31 11.30
C VAL A 112 23.59 -12.58 12.11
N THR A 113 23.79 -11.30 11.83
CA THR A 113 24.70 -10.45 12.59
C THR A 113 23.86 -9.45 13.36
N THR A 114 24.07 -9.33 14.68
CA THR A 114 23.50 -8.22 15.44
C THR A 114 23.99 -6.90 14.84
N LEU A 115 23.15 -5.88 14.86
CA LEU A 115 23.53 -4.55 14.40
C LEU A 115 24.72 -4.06 15.23
N GLY A 116 25.66 -3.36 14.61
CA GLY A 116 26.89 -2.89 15.27
C GLY A 116 26.68 -1.66 16.14
N GLU A 117 27.31 -1.65 17.31
CA GLU A 117 27.51 -0.44 18.11
C GLU A 117 28.47 0.46 17.35
N SER A 118 28.13 1.74 17.23
CA SER A 118 29.07 2.76 16.78
C SER A 118 30.30 2.69 17.70
N THR A 119 31.48 2.54 17.11
CA THR A 119 32.72 2.23 17.83
C THR A 119 33.05 3.27 18.92
N PRO A 120 33.38 2.86 20.14
CA PRO A 120 33.98 3.75 21.14
C PRO A 120 35.38 4.19 20.70
N GLY A 121 35.64 5.50 20.74
CA GLY A 121 37.00 6.04 20.63
C GLY A 121 37.89 5.63 21.82
N PRO A 122 39.23 5.80 21.72
CA PRO A 122 40.15 5.38 22.77
C PRO A 122 39.98 6.21 24.06
N ASP A 123 40.13 5.52 25.21
CA ASP A 123 40.21 5.90 26.63
C ASP A 123 40.00 7.39 27.00
N PRO A 124 39.12 7.73 27.98
CA PRO A 124 38.75 9.10 28.25
C PRO A 124 39.92 9.80 28.95
N GLY A 125 40.62 10.61 28.18
CA GLY A 125 41.11 11.88 28.70
C GLY A 125 39.98 12.65 29.39
N PRO A 126 40.30 13.67 30.20
CA PRO A 126 39.35 14.35 31.07
C PRO A 126 38.04 14.64 30.34
N ASP A 127 36.95 14.12 30.92
CA ASP A 127 35.55 14.21 30.49
C ASP A 127 35.35 15.09 29.24
N PRO A 128 35.24 14.51 28.03
CA PRO A 128 34.81 15.31 26.91
C PRO A 128 33.40 15.72 27.27
N GLY A 129 33.19 17.03 27.45
CA GLY A 129 31.86 17.58 27.60
C GLY A 129 30.89 17.02 26.55
N PRO A 130 29.58 17.19 26.76
CA PRO A 130 28.52 16.49 26.01
C PRO A 130 28.88 16.31 24.54
N ALA A 131 28.75 15.08 24.04
CA ALA A 131 29.05 14.73 22.66
C ALA A 131 28.53 15.83 21.72
N PRO A 132 29.34 16.28 20.74
CA PRO A 132 28.90 17.33 19.84
C PRO A 132 27.57 16.91 19.22
N THR A 133 26.59 17.79 19.28
CA THR A 133 25.30 17.59 18.63
C THR A 133 25.59 17.21 17.17
N PRO A 134 25.07 16.06 16.69
CA PRO A 134 25.25 15.65 15.29
C PRO A 134 24.92 16.81 14.37
N THR A 135 25.71 16.96 13.31
CA THR A 135 25.44 18.06 12.37
C THR A 135 24.12 17.79 11.63
N PRO A 136 23.42 18.82 11.13
CA PRO A 136 22.23 18.62 10.31
C PRO A 136 22.43 17.64 9.14
N SER A 137 23.66 17.52 8.60
CA SER A 137 23.97 16.56 7.54
C SER A 137 24.04 15.10 8.02
N GLU A 138 24.41 14.86 9.28
CA GLU A 138 24.46 13.51 9.87
C GLU A 138 23.06 13.00 10.24
N TYR A 139 22.15 13.89 10.64
CA TYR A 139 20.74 13.55 10.78
C TYR A 139 20.08 13.30 9.43
N TYR A 140 20.32 14.18 8.46
CA TYR A 140 19.73 14.08 7.12
C TYR A 140 19.97 12.72 6.45
N ALA A 141 21.18 12.17 6.59
CA ALA A 141 21.52 10.85 6.04
C ALA A 141 20.68 9.70 6.62
N GLN A 142 20.14 9.84 7.83
CA GLN A 142 19.33 8.81 8.49
C GLN A 142 17.87 8.78 8.00
N PHE A 143 17.42 9.82 7.29
CA PHE A 143 16.06 9.90 6.77
C PHE A 143 15.90 9.23 5.41
N THR A 144 17.00 8.86 4.74
CA THR A 144 16.94 8.13 3.45
C THR A 144 16.12 8.86 2.37
N ILE A 145 16.14 10.21 2.39
CA ILE A 145 15.42 11.05 1.42
C ILE A 145 15.80 10.62 0.00
N PRO A 146 14.82 10.30 -0.87
CA PRO A 146 15.11 9.86 -2.23
C PRO A 146 16.04 10.83 -2.94
N ALA A 147 17.17 10.35 -3.45
CA ALA A 147 18.15 11.18 -4.18
C ALA A 147 17.54 11.88 -5.42
N ALA A 148 16.44 11.34 -5.93
CA ALA A 148 15.58 11.97 -6.93
C ALA A 148 15.17 13.40 -6.54
N GLU A 149 14.96 13.67 -5.25
CA GLU A 149 14.46 14.96 -4.78
C GLU A 149 15.48 16.08 -4.85
N ASP A 150 16.77 15.75 -4.80
CA ASP A 150 17.85 16.73 -4.95
C ASP A 150 17.89 17.35 -6.35
N GLN A 151 17.12 16.79 -7.30
CA GLN A 151 16.93 17.36 -8.64
C GLN A 151 15.89 18.50 -8.67
N HIS A 152 15.15 18.73 -7.59
CA HIS A 152 14.11 19.75 -7.53
C HIS A 152 14.57 20.95 -6.70
N GLY A 153 14.53 22.13 -7.32
CA GLY A 153 14.80 23.40 -6.64
C GLY A 153 13.68 23.86 -5.68
N GLN A 154 12.64 23.05 -5.49
CA GLN A 154 11.53 23.28 -4.56
C GLN A 154 11.15 22.00 -3.82
N ALA A 155 10.59 22.14 -2.61
CA ALA A 155 10.09 21.03 -1.83
C ALA A 155 8.95 20.32 -2.57
N LEU A 156 8.98 18.98 -2.58
CA LEU A 156 7.83 18.18 -2.99
C LEU A 156 6.77 18.18 -1.89
N ALA A 157 5.65 17.49 -2.08
CA ALA A 157 4.60 17.41 -1.09
C ALA A 157 5.05 16.73 0.21
N PHE A 158 5.89 15.71 0.06
CA PHE A 158 6.63 15.02 1.11
C PHE A 158 7.71 14.19 0.41
N PRO A 159 8.72 13.69 1.13
CA PRO A 159 9.70 12.86 0.48
C PRO A 159 9.09 11.56 -0.09
N GLY A 160 9.24 11.34 -1.39
CA GLY A 160 8.60 10.26 -2.17
C GLY A 160 7.27 10.62 -2.85
N ALA A 161 6.86 11.90 -2.83
CA ALA A 161 5.70 12.36 -3.62
C ALA A 161 6.06 12.50 -5.11
N GLU A 162 5.24 11.90 -5.98
CA GLU A 162 5.49 11.90 -7.43
C GLU A 162 4.22 12.30 -8.20
N GLY A 163 4.33 12.40 -9.53
CA GLY A 163 3.18 12.66 -10.40
C GLY A 163 2.64 14.10 -10.35
N GLY A 164 1.51 14.33 -11.01
CA GLY A 164 0.95 15.67 -11.22
C GLY A 164 0.62 16.45 -9.94
N GLY A 165 0.47 15.77 -8.81
CA GLY A 165 0.21 16.36 -7.50
C GLY A 165 1.47 16.64 -6.68
N MET A 166 2.67 16.26 -7.15
CA MET A 166 3.91 16.22 -6.35
C MET A 166 4.32 17.54 -5.68
N TYR A 167 3.76 18.69 -6.09
CA TYR A 167 4.02 20.01 -5.49
C TYR A 167 2.91 20.50 -4.53
N THR A 168 1.94 19.64 -4.21
CA THR A 168 0.89 19.94 -3.21
C THR A 168 1.53 20.22 -1.86
N THR A 169 1.19 21.31 -1.17
CA THR A 169 1.84 21.64 0.11
C THR A 169 1.10 21.09 1.32
N GLY A 170 -0.18 20.77 1.17
CA GLY A 170 -1.05 20.32 2.26
C GLY A 170 -1.00 21.26 3.45
N GLY A 171 -0.68 20.72 4.61
CA GLY A 171 -0.60 21.43 5.89
C GLY A 171 0.75 22.06 6.25
N ARG A 172 1.77 22.00 5.38
CA ARG A 172 3.15 22.41 5.67
C ARG A 172 3.24 23.79 6.34
N GLY A 173 4.02 23.88 7.42
CA GLY A 173 4.24 25.12 8.16
C GLY A 173 3.03 25.61 8.97
N GLY A 174 1.97 24.81 9.01
CA GLY A 174 0.70 25.11 9.62
C GLY A 174 0.59 24.73 11.10
N LYS A 175 -0.65 24.65 11.56
CA LYS A 175 -0.98 24.12 12.89
C LYS A 175 -0.91 22.60 12.90
N VAL A 176 -0.67 22.02 14.07
CA VAL A 176 -0.84 20.59 14.28
C VAL A 176 -2.12 20.36 15.07
N ILE A 177 -2.90 19.36 14.66
CA ILE A 177 -4.15 18.98 15.32
C ILE A 177 -4.15 17.48 15.56
N HIS A 178 -4.28 17.10 16.84
CA HIS A 178 -4.31 15.71 17.26
C HIS A 178 -5.73 15.16 17.26
N VAL A 179 -5.91 14.01 16.63
CA VAL A 179 -7.11 13.18 16.78
C VAL A 179 -6.89 12.26 17.98
N THR A 180 -7.69 12.46 19.02
CA THR A 180 -7.58 11.79 20.32
C THR A 180 -8.76 10.89 20.64
N THR A 181 -9.75 10.82 19.74
CA THR A 181 -10.92 9.97 19.91
C THR A 181 -11.40 9.39 18.57
N LEU A 182 -11.93 8.17 18.63
CA LEU A 182 -12.55 7.48 17.49
C LEU A 182 -14.01 7.90 17.25
N ALA A 183 -14.56 8.78 18.09
CA ALA A 183 -15.90 9.32 17.89
C ALA A 183 -16.01 10.06 16.55
N ASP A 184 -17.13 9.96 15.85
CA ASP A 184 -17.35 10.65 14.57
C ASP A 184 -17.29 12.19 14.68
N SER A 185 -17.66 12.75 15.84
CA SER A 185 -17.77 14.20 16.05
C SER A 185 -17.50 14.58 17.50
N GLY A 186 -17.25 15.87 17.73
CA GLY A 186 -16.90 16.42 19.03
C GLY A 186 -15.39 16.64 19.18
N ALA A 187 -15.01 17.33 20.26
CA ALA A 187 -13.63 17.70 20.51
C ALA A 187 -12.68 16.50 20.39
N GLY A 188 -11.59 16.69 19.63
CA GLY A 188 -10.57 15.67 19.42
C GLY A 188 -10.90 14.63 18.35
N SER A 189 -12.05 14.72 17.66
CA SER A 189 -12.35 13.83 16.55
C SER A 189 -11.72 14.30 15.24
N LEU A 190 -11.57 13.37 14.29
CA LEU A 190 -11.13 13.70 12.92
C LEU A 190 -12.05 14.73 12.26
N ARG A 191 -13.37 14.64 12.46
CA ARG A 191 -14.32 15.58 11.87
C ARG A 191 -14.18 17.00 12.45
N ASP A 192 -13.87 17.11 13.74
CA ASP A 192 -13.59 18.38 14.40
C ASP A 192 -12.29 19.00 13.85
N ALA A 193 -11.23 18.19 13.74
CA ALA A 193 -9.96 18.60 13.14
C ALA A 193 -10.11 19.08 11.68
N LEU A 194 -10.97 18.43 10.90
CA LEU A 194 -11.24 18.80 9.50
C LEU A 194 -12.14 20.04 9.34
N ALA A 195 -12.84 20.47 10.40
CA ALA A 195 -13.65 21.69 10.39
C ALA A 195 -12.78 22.96 10.52
N GLU A 196 -11.58 22.84 11.09
CA GLU A 196 -10.60 23.93 11.18
C GLU A 196 -10.14 24.40 9.79
N SER A 197 -9.74 25.67 9.72
CA SER A 197 -9.30 26.33 8.49
C SER A 197 -7.84 26.77 8.56
N GLY A 198 -7.23 26.93 7.37
CA GLY A 198 -5.82 27.30 7.22
C GLY A 198 -4.89 26.07 7.19
N PRO A 199 -3.60 26.28 6.88
CA PRO A 199 -2.61 25.21 6.84
C PRO A 199 -2.59 24.42 8.14
N ARG A 200 -2.80 23.11 8.05
CA ARG A 200 -2.75 22.22 9.21
C ARG A 200 -2.39 20.78 8.87
N THR A 201 -1.65 20.15 9.76
CA THR A 201 -1.36 18.72 9.73
C THR A 201 -2.16 18.03 10.82
N ILE A 202 -2.94 17.02 10.44
CA ILE A 202 -3.72 16.18 11.35
C ILE A 202 -2.91 14.92 11.63
N VAL A 203 -2.63 14.68 12.91
CA VAL A 203 -1.93 13.51 13.45
C VAL A 203 -2.87 12.72 14.38
N PHE A 204 -2.53 11.47 14.69
CA PHE A 204 -3.42 10.56 15.43
C PHE A 204 -2.75 9.99 16.67
N ASP A 205 -3.42 10.15 17.82
CA ASP A 205 -3.00 9.58 19.11
C ASP A 205 -3.73 8.26 19.41
N VAL A 206 -4.60 7.83 18.48
CA VAL A 206 -5.48 6.67 18.60
C VAL A 206 -5.41 5.78 17.37
N ALA A 207 -5.59 4.48 17.59
CA ALA A 207 -5.81 3.47 16.55
C ALA A 207 -7.26 2.99 16.62
N GLY A 208 -7.88 2.66 15.48
CA GLY A 208 -9.23 2.12 15.49
C GLY A 208 -10.11 2.42 14.29
N LEU A 209 -11.34 1.91 14.39
CA LEU A 209 -12.45 2.25 13.50
C LEU A 209 -13.06 3.58 13.91
N ILE A 210 -13.04 4.55 12.99
CA ILE A 210 -13.86 5.76 13.10
C ILE A 210 -15.18 5.47 12.38
N GLU A 211 -16.21 5.14 13.16
CA GLU A 211 -17.56 4.89 12.65
C GLU A 211 -18.25 6.20 12.29
N LEU A 212 -18.17 6.59 11.02
CA LEU A 212 -18.83 7.79 10.55
C LEU A 212 -20.36 7.66 10.70
N LYS A 213 -21.03 8.77 11.04
CA LYS A 213 -22.50 8.84 11.12
C LYS A 213 -23.10 9.65 9.97
N SER A 214 -22.25 10.21 9.12
CA SER A 214 -22.57 10.91 7.87
C SER A 214 -21.32 11.04 7.00
N THR A 215 -21.45 11.41 5.73
CA THR A 215 -20.32 11.70 4.85
C THR A 215 -19.30 12.61 5.53
N LEU A 216 -18.03 12.21 5.55
CA LEU A 216 -16.93 13.03 6.02
C LEU A 216 -16.50 13.97 4.90
N LYS A 217 -16.93 15.22 4.95
CA LYS A 217 -16.66 16.20 3.90
C LYS A 217 -15.48 17.10 4.27
N ILE A 218 -14.41 17.03 3.48
CA ILE A 218 -13.25 17.91 3.58
C ILE A 218 -13.57 19.17 2.79
N SER A 219 -14.08 20.19 3.48
CA SER A 219 -14.50 21.47 2.89
C SER A 219 -13.50 22.61 3.10
N LYS A 220 -12.46 22.37 3.90
CA LYS A 220 -11.38 23.31 4.20
C LYS A 220 -10.07 22.71 3.70
N GLY A 221 -9.48 23.35 2.68
CA GLY A 221 -8.22 22.95 2.06
C GLY A 221 -7.01 23.24 2.95
N ASP A 222 -5.80 23.10 2.40
CA ASP A 222 -4.53 23.28 3.11
C ASP A 222 -4.37 22.31 4.29
N VAL A 223 -4.55 21.02 4.01
CA VAL A 223 -4.54 19.97 5.04
C VAL A 223 -3.73 18.75 4.63
N THR A 224 -2.92 18.26 5.55
CA THR A 224 -2.30 16.94 5.50
C THR A 224 -2.96 16.06 6.56
N ILE A 225 -3.51 14.91 6.16
CA ILE A 225 -4.01 13.87 7.06
C ILE A 225 -2.97 12.75 7.08
N ALA A 226 -2.19 12.71 8.15
CA ALA A 226 -1.02 11.85 8.28
C ALA A 226 -1.37 10.56 9.03
N GLY A 227 -2.06 9.63 8.37
CA GLY A 227 -2.50 8.35 8.95
C GLY A 227 -1.36 7.48 9.47
N GLN A 228 -0.13 7.66 8.96
CA GLN A 228 1.05 6.94 9.43
C GLN A 228 1.47 7.29 10.87
N THR A 229 0.93 8.36 11.45
CA THR A 229 1.17 8.73 12.85
C THR A 229 0.34 7.94 13.85
N ALA A 230 -0.75 7.31 13.40
CA ALA A 230 -1.60 6.51 14.26
C ALA A 230 -0.81 5.32 14.85
N PRO A 231 -0.92 5.05 16.16
CA PRO A 231 -0.25 3.91 16.79
C PRO A 231 -0.80 2.57 16.30
N GLY A 232 -0.09 1.48 16.58
CA GLY A 232 -0.53 0.11 16.33
C GLY A 232 -0.99 -0.13 14.89
N ASP A 233 -2.21 -0.62 14.72
CA ASP A 233 -2.77 -0.97 13.40
C ASP A 233 -3.26 0.23 12.57
N GLY A 234 -3.20 1.43 13.14
CA GLY A 234 -3.61 2.67 12.50
C GLY A 234 -5.12 2.92 12.50
N ILE A 235 -5.61 3.70 11.54
CA ILE A 235 -7.01 4.15 11.48
C ILE A 235 -7.75 3.65 10.24
N CYS A 236 -9.06 3.43 10.41
CA CYS A 236 -9.95 3.06 9.32
C CYS A 236 -11.28 3.83 9.43
N LEU A 237 -11.66 4.51 8.36
CA LEU A 237 -12.94 5.19 8.24
C LEU A 237 -14.00 4.22 7.76
N LYS A 238 -15.09 4.12 8.53
CA LYS A 238 -16.16 3.14 8.35
C LYS A 238 -17.51 3.81 8.04
N ASN A 239 -18.42 3.08 7.40
CA ASN A 239 -19.87 3.35 7.24
C ASN A 239 -20.29 4.40 6.20
N TYR A 240 -19.56 5.50 6.03
CA TYR A 240 -19.94 6.56 5.10
C TYR A 240 -18.77 6.98 4.21
N ALA A 241 -19.11 7.57 3.07
CA ALA A 241 -18.14 8.13 2.14
C ALA A 241 -17.28 9.22 2.78
N THR A 242 -16.04 9.32 2.31
CA THR A 242 -15.21 10.52 2.46
C THR A 242 -15.23 11.34 1.18
N GLN A 243 -15.59 12.62 1.28
CA GLN A 243 -15.70 13.53 0.15
C GLN A 243 -14.66 14.65 0.22
N ILE A 244 -13.73 14.69 -0.71
CA ILE A 244 -12.78 15.80 -0.89
C ILE A 244 -13.47 16.91 -1.71
N SER A 245 -13.76 18.04 -1.06
CA SER A 245 -14.42 19.22 -1.63
C SER A 245 -13.60 20.50 -1.43
N ALA A 246 -12.29 20.35 -1.37
CA ALA A 246 -11.34 21.44 -1.25
C ALA A 246 -10.02 21.10 -1.96
N SER A 247 -9.26 22.14 -2.30
CA SER A 247 -7.93 22.05 -2.90
C SER A 247 -6.82 21.98 -1.83
N ASN A 248 -5.62 21.57 -2.24
CA ASN A 248 -4.44 21.45 -1.38
C ASN A 248 -4.63 20.46 -0.22
N VAL A 249 -4.91 19.21 -0.55
CA VAL A 249 -5.25 18.13 0.39
C VAL A 249 -4.32 16.94 0.19
N ILE A 250 -3.74 16.43 1.27
CA ILE A 250 -2.92 15.23 1.27
C ILE A 250 -3.51 14.21 2.25
N PHE A 251 -3.76 12.99 1.78
CA PHE A 251 -4.01 11.82 2.62
C PHE A 251 -2.85 10.83 2.49
N ARG A 252 -2.36 10.31 3.62
CA ARG A 252 -1.35 9.26 3.64
C ARG A 252 -1.74 8.15 4.62
N PHE A 253 -1.56 6.87 4.24
CA PHE A 253 -1.75 5.70 5.12
C PHE A 253 -3.12 5.63 5.82
N VAL A 254 -4.19 6.04 5.13
CA VAL A 254 -5.57 5.99 5.65
C VAL A 254 -6.37 4.90 4.95
N ARG A 255 -7.23 4.19 5.71
CA ARG A 255 -8.17 3.22 5.14
C ARG A 255 -9.57 3.80 5.06
N PHE A 256 -10.22 3.59 3.92
CA PHE A 256 -11.60 3.95 3.62
C PHE A 256 -12.38 2.67 3.31
N ARG A 257 -13.14 2.18 4.28
CA ARG A 257 -13.93 0.94 4.13
C ARG A 257 -15.38 1.26 4.43
N MET A 258 -16.20 1.47 3.40
CA MET A 258 -17.57 1.99 3.62
C MET A 258 -18.50 0.91 4.19
N GLY A 259 -18.53 -0.27 3.58
CA GLY A 259 -19.44 -1.35 3.95
C GLY A 259 -20.90 -1.05 3.58
N ASP A 260 -21.78 -2.01 3.83
CA ASP A 260 -23.22 -1.93 3.53
C ASP A 260 -24.13 -1.81 4.76
N GLU A 261 -23.56 -1.79 5.97
CA GLU A 261 -24.31 -1.77 7.25
C GLU A 261 -25.27 -0.58 7.37
N GLU A 262 -24.79 0.62 7.00
CA GLU A 262 -25.59 1.86 7.00
C GLU A 262 -26.39 2.08 5.70
N LYS A 263 -26.38 1.09 4.79
CA LYS A 263 -27.15 1.06 3.54
C LYS A 263 -26.99 2.31 2.68
N GLN A 264 -25.76 2.82 2.63
CA GLN A 264 -25.40 3.98 1.80
C GLN A 264 -25.04 3.53 0.38
N GLU A 265 -25.50 4.27 -0.63
CA GLU A 265 -25.06 4.18 -2.02
C GLU A 265 -24.04 5.29 -2.27
N ASN A 266 -22.74 4.95 -2.29
CA ASN A 266 -21.68 5.93 -2.52
C ASN A 266 -20.31 5.26 -2.78
N ASP A 267 -19.35 6.12 -3.08
CA ASP A 267 -17.95 5.76 -3.11
C ASP A 267 -17.36 5.66 -1.71
N ALA A 268 -16.30 4.87 -1.52
CA ALA A 268 -15.57 4.89 -0.25
C ALA A 268 -14.85 6.24 -0.05
N VAL A 269 -14.20 6.74 -1.11
CA VAL A 269 -13.61 8.09 -1.13
C VAL A 269 -13.68 8.70 -2.54
N TRP A 270 -14.01 9.98 -2.64
CA TRP A 270 -14.08 10.66 -3.93
C TRP A 270 -13.84 12.17 -3.84
N GLY A 271 -13.48 12.78 -4.97
CA GLY A 271 -13.29 14.23 -5.06
C GLY A 271 -13.25 14.72 -6.49
N ARG A 272 -13.86 15.89 -6.73
CA ARG A 272 -13.97 16.52 -8.06
C ARG A 272 -13.92 18.03 -7.95
N TYR A 273 -13.48 18.68 -9.02
CA TYR A 273 -13.40 20.14 -9.14
C TYR A 273 -12.43 20.76 -8.12
N ASN A 274 -11.38 20.00 -7.76
CA ASN A 274 -10.34 20.43 -6.83
C ASN A 274 -8.98 20.51 -7.55
N GLU A 275 -8.04 21.24 -6.94
CA GLU A 275 -6.66 21.33 -7.41
C GLU A 275 -5.69 20.89 -6.30
N ASN A 276 -4.54 20.31 -6.68
CA ASN A 276 -3.45 19.96 -5.76
C ASN A 276 -3.93 18.96 -4.68
N VAL A 277 -4.14 17.70 -5.09
CA VAL A 277 -4.61 16.65 -4.19
C VAL A 277 -3.74 15.42 -4.34
N ILE A 278 -3.27 14.87 -3.22
CA ILE A 278 -2.55 13.59 -3.16
C ILE A 278 -3.30 12.60 -2.28
N LEU A 279 -3.45 11.38 -2.78
CA LEU A 279 -3.68 10.19 -1.97
C LEU A 279 -2.45 9.28 -2.14
N ASP A 280 -1.78 8.98 -1.04
CA ASP A 280 -0.58 8.12 -1.00
C ASP A 280 -0.80 6.99 0.00
N HIS A 281 -0.50 5.75 -0.38
CA HIS A 281 -0.58 4.60 0.52
C HIS A 281 -1.95 4.45 1.23
N CYS A 282 -3.03 4.79 0.56
CA CYS A 282 -4.38 4.62 1.11
C CYS A 282 -4.99 3.29 0.67
N SER A 283 -5.86 2.74 1.50
CA SER A 283 -6.62 1.51 1.17
C SER A 283 -8.10 1.83 1.05
N MET A 284 -8.75 1.34 0.01
CA MET A 284 -10.18 1.55 -0.25
C MET A 284 -10.88 0.23 -0.50
N SER A 285 -12.02 0.00 0.15
CA SER A 285 -12.82 -1.20 -0.11
C SER A 285 -14.29 -1.06 0.25
N TRP A 286 -15.06 -2.06 -0.13
CA TRP A 286 -16.43 -2.26 0.31
C TRP A 286 -17.33 -1.05 0.05
N SER A 287 -17.03 -0.30 -1.01
CA SER A 287 -17.93 0.70 -1.57
C SER A 287 -19.14 0.02 -2.20
N THR A 288 -20.26 0.74 -2.28
CA THR A 288 -21.47 0.25 -2.97
C THR A 288 -21.66 0.92 -4.33
N ASP A 289 -20.90 1.99 -4.62
CA ASP A 289 -20.66 2.53 -5.96
C ASP A 289 -19.17 2.28 -6.35
N GLU A 290 -18.28 3.28 -6.36
CA GLU A 290 -16.84 3.10 -6.62
C GLU A 290 -15.95 3.07 -5.37
N CYS A 291 -14.83 2.34 -5.40
CA CYS A 291 -13.86 2.43 -4.31
C CYS A 291 -13.16 3.80 -4.26
N ALA A 292 -12.74 4.33 -5.40
CA ALA A 292 -12.14 5.66 -5.47
C ALA A 292 -12.36 6.39 -6.80
N SER A 293 -13.15 7.47 -6.78
CA SER A 293 -13.38 8.31 -7.97
C SER A 293 -12.74 9.69 -7.85
N PHE A 294 -11.78 9.96 -8.74
CA PHE A 294 -11.09 11.24 -8.84
C PHE A 294 -10.98 11.64 -10.31
N TYR A 295 -11.83 12.59 -10.69
CA TYR A 295 -11.86 13.15 -12.03
C TYR A 295 -12.30 14.61 -11.96
N ALA A 296 -12.13 15.34 -13.05
CA ALA A 296 -12.32 16.79 -13.04
C ALA A 296 -11.50 17.51 -11.97
N ASN A 297 -10.31 17.01 -11.66
CA ASN A 297 -9.32 17.66 -10.79
C ASN A 297 -8.13 18.14 -11.61
N ARG A 298 -7.32 19.02 -11.02
CA ARG A 298 -6.06 19.48 -11.60
C ARG A 298 -4.88 19.25 -10.66
N ASN A 299 -3.70 18.90 -11.18
CA ASN A 299 -2.50 18.64 -10.38
C ASN A 299 -2.78 17.58 -9.30
N PHE A 300 -3.20 16.40 -9.77
CA PHE A 300 -3.70 15.33 -8.90
C PHE A 300 -2.72 14.17 -8.89
N THR A 301 -2.54 13.49 -7.75
CA THR A 301 -1.88 12.19 -7.72
C THR A 301 -2.60 11.21 -6.81
N MET A 302 -2.80 9.99 -7.32
CA MET A 302 -3.05 8.81 -6.52
C MET A 302 -1.89 7.85 -6.72
N GLN A 303 -1.14 7.60 -5.65
CA GLN A 303 0.05 6.77 -5.69
C GLN A 303 0.02 5.69 -4.62
N TRP A 304 0.49 4.49 -4.97
CA TRP A 304 0.66 3.39 -4.00
C TRP A 304 -0.61 3.02 -3.24
N CYS A 305 -1.80 3.28 -3.79
CA CYS A 305 -3.07 2.95 -3.15
C CYS A 305 -3.57 1.55 -3.54
N VAL A 306 -4.28 0.89 -2.64
CA VAL A 306 -4.95 -0.39 -2.90
C VAL A 306 -6.46 -0.17 -2.87
N MET A 307 -7.12 -0.40 -4.00
CA MET A 307 -8.57 -0.40 -4.13
C MET A 307 -9.02 -1.84 -4.40
N THR A 308 -9.90 -2.36 -3.55
CA THR A 308 -10.33 -3.74 -3.69
C THR A 308 -11.75 -4.00 -3.19
N GLU A 309 -12.39 -5.07 -3.69
CA GLU A 309 -13.61 -5.61 -3.10
C GLU A 309 -14.77 -4.60 -3.00
N SER A 310 -15.11 -3.92 -4.09
CA SER A 310 -16.40 -3.20 -4.17
C SER A 310 -17.57 -4.18 -4.05
N LEU A 311 -18.67 -3.77 -3.42
CA LEU A 311 -19.84 -4.61 -3.12
C LEU A 311 -20.83 -4.64 -4.29
N ARG A 312 -20.77 -5.69 -5.12
CA ARG A 312 -21.47 -5.76 -6.41
C ARG A 312 -22.99 -5.88 -6.30
N ALA A 313 -23.51 -6.91 -5.64
CA ALA A 313 -24.96 -7.14 -5.51
C ALA A 313 -25.45 -6.70 -4.12
N SER A 314 -25.20 -5.42 -3.81
CA SER A 314 -25.50 -4.81 -2.51
C SER A 314 -26.68 -3.82 -2.60
N VAL A 315 -26.58 -2.67 -1.93
CA VAL A 315 -27.67 -1.71 -1.74
C VAL A 315 -27.88 -0.71 -2.90
N HIS A 316 -27.07 -0.79 -3.96
CA HIS A 316 -27.10 0.18 -5.06
C HIS A 316 -28.42 0.10 -5.88
N GLY A 317 -29.11 1.24 -6.05
CA GLY A 317 -30.46 1.33 -6.63
C GLY A 317 -30.58 0.92 -8.11
N LYS A 318 -29.47 0.95 -8.85
CA LYS A 318 -29.35 0.42 -10.23
C LYS A 318 -29.19 -1.11 -10.32
N GLY A 319 -29.18 -1.84 -9.20
CA GLY A 319 -28.90 -3.28 -9.15
C GLY A 319 -27.40 -3.56 -9.03
N ASN A 320 -26.89 -4.59 -9.73
CA ASN A 320 -25.48 -4.97 -9.64
C ASN A 320 -24.55 -3.79 -10.00
N HIS A 321 -23.83 -3.29 -9.02
CA HIS A 321 -22.92 -2.14 -9.09
C HIS A 321 -21.81 -2.35 -8.06
N GLY A 322 -20.57 -2.50 -8.53
CA GLY A 322 -19.42 -2.66 -7.63
C GLY A 322 -18.17 -2.39 -8.45
N TYR A 323 -17.67 -1.17 -8.35
CA TYR A 323 -16.71 -0.60 -9.29
C TYR A 323 -15.43 -0.10 -8.63
N GLY A 324 -14.34 -0.06 -9.40
CA GLY A 324 -13.05 0.42 -8.93
C GLY A 324 -13.02 1.94 -8.79
N GLY A 325 -13.21 2.67 -9.89
CA GLY A 325 -13.13 4.12 -9.89
C GLY A 325 -13.36 4.78 -11.24
N ILE A 326 -13.79 6.04 -11.25
CA ILE A 326 -13.68 6.92 -12.42
C ILE A 326 -12.48 7.84 -12.25
N TRP A 327 -11.54 7.80 -13.20
CA TRP A 327 -10.26 8.51 -13.12
C TRP A 327 -10.07 9.49 -14.27
N GLY A 328 -9.54 10.67 -13.95
CA GLY A 328 -9.03 11.63 -14.92
C GLY A 328 -8.79 13.01 -14.31
N GLY A 329 -8.78 14.05 -15.15
CA GLY A 329 -8.35 15.39 -14.75
C GLY A 329 -7.35 16.00 -15.70
N LYS A 330 -6.69 17.07 -15.27
CA LYS A 330 -5.65 17.78 -16.00
C LYS A 330 -4.38 17.72 -15.17
N ASP A 331 -3.28 17.33 -15.81
CA ASP A 331 -2.01 17.16 -15.12
C ASP A 331 -2.19 16.19 -13.94
N ALA A 332 -2.84 15.06 -14.19
CA ALA A 332 -3.23 14.08 -13.18
C ALA A 332 -2.47 12.77 -13.37
N SER A 333 -1.94 12.21 -12.28
CA SER A 333 -1.22 10.94 -12.28
C SER A 333 -1.93 9.91 -11.40
N PHE A 334 -2.04 8.70 -11.93
CA PHE A 334 -2.47 7.53 -11.20
C PHE A 334 -1.40 6.47 -11.40
N HIS A 335 -0.57 6.24 -10.38
CA HIS A 335 0.53 5.29 -10.52
C HIS A 335 0.75 4.37 -9.34
N HIS A 336 1.27 3.18 -9.63
CA HIS A 336 1.58 2.19 -8.59
C HIS A 336 0.37 1.84 -7.72
N ASN A 337 -0.84 1.91 -8.27
CA ASN A 337 -2.05 1.53 -7.55
C ASN A 337 -2.50 0.13 -7.92
N MET A 338 -3.22 -0.54 -7.02
CA MET A 338 -3.90 -1.80 -7.29
C MET A 338 -5.41 -1.58 -7.38
N LEU A 339 -6.04 -2.11 -8.44
CA LEU A 339 -7.49 -2.27 -8.52
C LEU A 339 -7.78 -3.77 -8.61
N ALA A 340 -8.49 -4.31 -7.62
CA ALA A 340 -8.65 -5.76 -7.49
C ALA A 340 -10.07 -6.18 -7.13
N SER A 341 -10.62 -7.12 -7.91
CA SER A 341 -11.90 -7.76 -7.63
C SER A 341 -13.10 -6.79 -7.65
N HIS A 342 -13.14 -5.91 -8.66
CA HIS A 342 -14.33 -5.11 -8.98
C HIS A 342 -15.04 -5.67 -10.23
N ASP A 343 -16.35 -5.48 -10.37
CA ASP A 343 -17.07 -5.94 -11.57
C ASP A 343 -16.71 -5.12 -12.82
N SER A 344 -16.47 -3.82 -12.65
CA SER A 344 -16.15 -2.91 -13.76
C SER A 344 -15.42 -1.67 -13.26
N ARG A 345 -15.11 -0.75 -14.20
CA ARG A 345 -14.40 0.51 -13.98
C ARG A 345 -13.08 0.27 -13.24
N ASN A 346 -12.18 -0.46 -13.89
CA ASN A 346 -10.86 -0.77 -13.37
C ASN A 346 -9.72 -0.08 -14.16
N PRO A 347 -9.59 1.26 -14.13
CA PRO A 347 -10.62 2.28 -13.86
C PRO A 347 -11.54 2.52 -15.10
N ARG A 348 -12.63 3.27 -14.94
CA ARG A 348 -13.22 3.99 -16.07
C ARG A 348 -12.45 5.31 -16.25
N ILE A 349 -11.96 5.56 -17.45
CA ILE A 349 -11.38 6.84 -17.82
C ILE A 349 -12.52 7.82 -18.13
N ASP A 350 -12.42 9.04 -17.59
CA ASP A 350 -13.50 10.04 -17.64
C ASP A 350 -13.89 10.53 -19.05
N HIS A 351 -14.94 11.36 -19.09
CA HIS A 351 -15.51 11.93 -20.32
C HIS A 351 -15.96 13.38 -20.09
N PRO A 352 -16.00 14.25 -21.12
CA PRO A 352 -16.19 15.69 -20.95
C PRO A 352 -17.48 16.11 -20.24
N GLN A 353 -18.56 15.32 -20.32
CA GLN A 353 -19.83 15.67 -19.67
C GLN A 353 -19.72 15.78 -18.15
N VAL A 354 -18.80 15.05 -17.49
CA VAL A 354 -18.68 15.09 -16.02
C VAL A 354 -17.97 16.33 -15.49
N TYR A 355 -17.43 17.15 -16.39
CA TYR A 355 -16.73 18.38 -16.05
C TYR A 355 -17.66 19.60 -15.99
N GLY A 356 -18.77 19.61 -16.73
CA GLY A 356 -19.62 20.80 -16.87
C GLY A 356 -18.82 22.01 -17.33
N ASP A 357 -18.90 23.11 -16.59
CA ASP A 357 -18.17 24.35 -16.90
C ASP A 357 -16.64 24.25 -16.69
N TYR A 358 -16.17 23.17 -16.06
CA TYR A 358 -14.75 22.95 -15.78
C TYR A 358 -13.97 22.26 -16.93
N VAL A 359 -14.62 21.96 -18.07
CA VAL A 359 -13.94 21.27 -19.19
C VAL A 359 -12.68 22.00 -19.63
N SER A 360 -12.71 23.32 -19.75
CA SER A 360 -11.58 24.10 -20.26
C SER A 360 -10.42 24.24 -19.27
N THR A 361 -10.66 24.03 -17.97
CA THR A 361 -9.69 24.30 -16.90
C THR A 361 -9.17 23.03 -16.24
N HIS A 362 -10.01 22.00 -16.09
CA HIS A 362 -9.68 20.80 -15.31
C HIS A 362 -9.53 19.55 -16.17
N ARG A 363 -9.86 19.60 -17.47
CA ARG A 363 -9.68 18.45 -18.37
C ARG A 363 -8.36 18.58 -19.12
N GLY A 364 -7.57 17.50 -19.15
CA GLY A 364 -6.27 17.53 -19.81
C GLY A 364 -5.58 16.17 -19.79
N ASN A 365 -4.25 16.22 -19.74
CA ASN A 365 -3.40 15.05 -19.85
C ASN A 365 -3.42 14.24 -18.54
N VAL A 366 -3.53 12.92 -18.68
CA VAL A 366 -3.55 11.97 -17.57
C VAL A 366 -2.45 10.93 -17.76
N ASP A 367 -1.65 10.72 -16.72
CA ASP A 367 -0.64 9.67 -16.67
C ASP A 367 -1.16 8.46 -15.88
N TYR A 368 -1.42 7.35 -16.56
CA TYR A 368 -1.87 6.09 -15.98
C TYR A 368 -0.76 5.05 -16.12
N ARG A 369 0.03 4.89 -15.06
CA ARG A 369 1.33 4.23 -15.11
C ARG A 369 1.54 3.21 -14.01
N ASN A 370 2.13 2.06 -14.31
CA ASN A 370 2.54 1.09 -13.29
C ASN A 370 1.41 0.65 -12.36
N ASN A 371 0.15 0.65 -12.79
CA ASN A 371 -0.95 0.16 -11.97
C ASN A 371 -1.13 -1.35 -12.18
N THR A 372 -1.64 -2.03 -11.15
CA THR A 372 -2.08 -3.43 -11.22
C THR A 372 -3.59 -3.48 -11.34
N VAL A 373 -4.10 -4.23 -12.33
CA VAL A 373 -5.53 -4.50 -12.49
C VAL A 373 -5.74 -6.01 -12.39
N TYR A 374 -6.46 -6.45 -11.36
CA TYR A 374 -6.64 -7.86 -11.03
C TYR A 374 -8.11 -8.27 -10.89
N ASN A 375 -8.45 -9.47 -11.40
CA ASN A 375 -9.73 -10.14 -11.15
C ASN A 375 -10.98 -9.31 -11.45
N TRP A 376 -10.96 -8.52 -12.53
CA TRP A 376 -12.14 -7.77 -12.94
C TRP A 376 -13.27 -8.70 -13.38
N GLY A 377 -14.52 -8.28 -13.24
CA GLY A 377 -15.69 -9.01 -13.71
C GLY A 377 -16.02 -8.71 -15.18
N SER A 378 -17.06 -7.89 -15.38
CA SER A 378 -17.57 -7.46 -16.69
C SER A 378 -16.58 -6.65 -17.55
N ASN A 379 -15.74 -5.77 -16.97
CA ASN A 379 -14.77 -4.96 -17.74
C ASN A 379 -13.57 -4.51 -16.91
N SER A 380 -12.44 -4.27 -17.58
CA SER A 380 -11.21 -3.71 -17.00
C SER A 380 -11.18 -2.18 -17.17
N THR A 381 -10.20 -1.64 -17.90
CA THR A 381 -10.05 -0.21 -18.18
C THR A 381 -10.82 0.19 -19.43
N TYR A 382 -11.65 1.23 -19.35
CA TYR A 382 -12.47 1.68 -20.50
C TYR A 382 -12.86 3.16 -20.44
N GLY A 383 -13.30 3.75 -21.56
CA GLY A 383 -13.73 5.15 -21.67
C GLY A 383 -12.72 6.05 -22.37
N GLY A 384 -12.52 7.27 -21.86
CA GLY A 384 -11.54 8.23 -22.38
C GLY A 384 -12.04 9.10 -23.53
N GLU A 385 -13.34 9.18 -23.74
CA GLU A 385 -13.97 9.91 -24.84
C GLU A 385 -13.41 11.34 -24.96
N ASN A 386 -12.86 11.74 -26.12
CA ASN A 386 -12.18 13.03 -26.38
C ASN A 386 -10.95 13.35 -25.50
N GLY A 387 -10.33 12.41 -24.76
CA GLY A 387 -9.24 12.70 -23.79
C GLY A 387 -7.82 12.38 -24.25
N TRP A 388 -6.84 12.48 -23.33
CA TRP A 388 -5.40 12.37 -23.57
C TRP A 388 -4.73 11.54 -22.46
N PHE A 389 -4.27 10.32 -22.78
CA PHE A 389 -3.84 9.35 -21.77
C PHE A 389 -2.52 8.67 -22.11
N ASN A 390 -1.62 8.65 -21.14
CA ASN A 390 -0.45 7.78 -21.16
C ASN A 390 -0.81 6.49 -20.42
N ILE A 391 -0.68 5.34 -21.09
CA ILE A 391 -0.93 4.00 -20.54
C ILE A 391 0.42 3.28 -20.54
N VAL A 392 1.14 3.32 -19.42
CA VAL A 392 2.55 2.92 -19.36
C VAL A 392 2.79 1.86 -18.29
N ASN A 393 3.35 0.71 -18.67
CA ASN A 393 3.81 -0.35 -17.77
C ASN A 393 2.76 -0.81 -16.74
N ASN A 394 1.47 -0.79 -17.09
CA ASN A 394 0.42 -1.34 -16.26
C ASN A 394 0.37 -2.87 -16.39
N TYR A 395 0.03 -3.55 -15.30
CA TYR A 395 0.01 -4.99 -15.18
C TYR A 395 -1.43 -5.51 -15.05
N TYR A 396 -1.94 -6.11 -16.13
CA TYR A 396 -3.27 -6.68 -16.21
C TYR A 396 -3.21 -8.19 -15.98
N LYS A 397 -3.85 -8.64 -14.89
CA LYS A 397 -3.92 -10.04 -14.53
C LYS A 397 -5.36 -10.51 -14.38
N PRO A 398 -5.89 -11.34 -15.29
CA PRO A 398 -7.21 -11.92 -15.08
C PRO A 398 -7.19 -12.80 -13.83
N GLY A 399 -8.31 -12.82 -13.13
CA GLY A 399 -8.57 -13.72 -12.02
C GLY A 399 -9.80 -14.58 -12.28
N PRO A 400 -10.26 -15.34 -11.27
CA PRO A 400 -11.42 -16.22 -11.39
C PRO A 400 -12.72 -15.56 -11.91
N ALA A 401 -12.89 -14.23 -11.75
CA ALA A 401 -14.07 -13.49 -12.20
C ALA A 401 -13.96 -13.01 -13.67
N SER A 402 -12.76 -12.97 -14.24
CA SER A 402 -12.48 -12.31 -15.51
C SER A 402 -13.04 -13.06 -16.71
N LYS A 403 -13.91 -12.38 -17.47
CA LYS A 403 -14.61 -12.96 -18.63
C LYS A 403 -13.97 -12.68 -19.97
N LYS A 404 -13.22 -11.57 -20.10
CA LYS A 404 -12.57 -11.12 -21.34
C LYS A 404 -11.15 -10.66 -21.04
N THR A 405 -10.22 -11.01 -21.95
CA THR A 405 -8.77 -10.80 -21.82
C THR A 405 -8.16 -10.31 -23.13
N THR A 406 -8.68 -9.24 -23.71
CA THR A 406 -8.41 -8.92 -25.14
C THR A 406 -7.76 -7.56 -25.39
N TYR A 407 -7.62 -6.71 -24.39
CA TYR A 407 -7.13 -5.33 -24.55
C TYR A 407 -6.58 -4.79 -23.23
N PHE A 408 -5.76 -3.74 -23.33
CA PHE A 408 -5.45 -2.88 -22.18
C PHE A 408 -6.58 -1.88 -21.90
N VAL A 409 -7.18 -1.34 -22.97
CA VAL A 409 -8.25 -0.34 -22.89
C VAL A 409 -9.36 -0.65 -23.91
N ASP A 410 -10.60 -0.57 -23.45
CA ASP A 410 -11.82 -0.42 -24.27
C ASP A 410 -12.08 1.09 -24.46
N ALA A 411 -11.51 1.66 -25.52
CA ALA A 411 -11.52 3.09 -25.82
C ALA A 411 -12.87 3.48 -26.41
N TYR A 412 -13.51 4.53 -25.88
CA TYR A 412 -14.81 4.97 -26.38
C TYR A 412 -14.66 6.18 -27.31
N GLY A 413 -15.30 6.10 -28.49
CA GLY A 413 -15.21 7.13 -29.53
C GLY A 413 -16.26 8.23 -29.44
N SER A 414 -17.28 8.07 -28.58
CA SER A 414 -18.34 9.06 -28.44
C SER A 414 -19.08 8.93 -27.11
N TYR A 415 -19.58 10.06 -26.63
CA TYR A 415 -20.48 10.13 -25.48
C TYR A 415 -21.65 11.05 -25.81
N VAL A 416 -22.85 10.48 -25.84
CA VAL A 416 -24.11 11.19 -26.07
C VAL A 416 -25.03 10.97 -24.87
N LYS A 417 -25.57 12.06 -24.33
CA LYS A 417 -26.55 12.00 -23.23
C LYS A 417 -27.69 12.98 -23.53
N GLU A 418 -28.92 12.49 -23.44
CA GLU A 418 -30.13 13.30 -23.65
C GLU A 418 -30.14 14.06 -25.00
N GLY A 419 -29.58 13.43 -26.05
CA GLY A 419 -29.48 14.02 -27.40
C GLY A 419 -28.35 15.03 -27.58
N VAL A 420 -27.56 15.31 -26.55
CA VAL A 420 -26.38 16.19 -26.61
C VAL A 420 -25.13 15.34 -26.77
N THR A 421 -24.35 15.62 -27.82
CA THR A 421 -23.02 15.03 -28.04
C THR A 421 -21.99 15.81 -27.25
N TYR A 422 -21.36 15.17 -26.27
CA TYR A 422 -20.26 15.74 -25.51
C TYR A 422 -18.89 15.31 -26.03
N ALA A 423 -18.84 14.16 -26.71
CA ALA A 423 -17.64 13.62 -27.33
C ALA A 423 -17.96 12.86 -28.61
N ASP A 424 -17.05 12.93 -29.57
CA ASP A 424 -17.19 12.50 -30.95
C ASP A 424 -15.87 11.96 -31.58
N ARG A 425 -14.85 11.73 -30.75
CA ARG A 425 -13.58 11.08 -31.11
C ARG A 425 -13.07 10.18 -30.00
N TYR A 426 -12.26 9.20 -30.38
CA TYR A 426 -11.52 8.39 -29.45
C TYR A 426 -10.44 9.21 -28.71
N PRO A 427 -10.01 8.75 -27.50
CA PRO A 427 -8.86 9.32 -26.83
C PRO A 427 -7.60 9.30 -27.70
N GLU A 428 -6.74 10.28 -27.48
CA GLU A 428 -5.33 10.18 -27.84
C GLU A 428 -4.63 9.32 -26.80
N LEU A 429 -4.00 8.23 -27.25
CA LEU A 429 -3.42 7.21 -26.39
C LEU A 429 -1.94 7.03 -26.70
N TYR A 430 -1.10 7.14 -25.68
CA TYR A 430 0.27 6.63 -25.72
C TYR A 430 0.34 5.31 -24.95
N LEU A 431 0.83 4.24 -25.57
CA LEU A 431 0.98 2.93 -24.94
C LEU A 431 2.46 2.56 -24.87
N SER A 432 2.93 2.08 -23.73
CA SER A 432 4.29 1.57 -23.59
C SER A 432 4.41 0.50 -22.50
N GLY A 433 4.91 -0.68 -22.84
CA GLY A 433 5.38 -1.71 -21.88
C GLY A 433 4.34 -2.29 -20.93
N ASN A 434 3.05 -2.15 -21.24
CA ASN A 434 1.97 -2.80 -20.48
C ASN A 434 2.01 -4.32 -20.66
N VAL A 435 1.56 -5.06 -19.65
CA VAL A 435 1.56 -6.52 -19.62
C VAL A 435 0.16 -7.05 -19.38
N HIS A 436 -0.25 -8.06 -20.16
CA HIS A 436 -1.54 -8.73 -20.02
C HIS A 436 -1.34 -10.24 -19.90
N THR A 437 -1.30 -10.77 -18.67
CA THR A 437 -0.99 -12.19 -18.43
C THR A 437 -2.06 -13.18 -18.90
N GLY A 438 -3.26 -12.68 -19.24
CA GLY A 438 -4.30 -13.47 -19.90
C GLY A 438 -4.24 -13.53 -21.42
N ASN A 439 -3.29 -12.82 -22.05
CA ASN A 439 -3.17 -12.71 -23.50
C ASN A 439 -1.77 -12.23 -23.89
N ASP A 440 -0.88 -13.19 -24.12
CA ASP A 440 0.51 -12.93 -24.51
C ASP A 440 0.62 -12.17 -25.84
N GLY A 441 -0.40 -12.24 -26.71
CA GLY A 441 -0.40 -11.58 -28.02
C GLY A 441 -0.47 -10.05 -27.96
N ILE A 442 -0.89 -9.46 -26.83
CA ILE A 442 -0.91 -8.01 -26.62
C ILE A 442 0.08 -7.56 -25.54
N THR A 443 0.74 -8.48 -24.84
CA THR A 443 1.74 -8.12 -23.83
C THR A 443 2.93 -7.40 -24.49
N GLY A 444 3.26 -6.21 -23.99
CA GLY A 444 4.27 -5.33 -24.58
C GLY A 444 3.86 -4.68 -25.90
N ALA A 445 2.63 -4.91 -26.39
CA ALA A 445 2.12 -4.27 -27.59
C ALA A 445 1.81 -2.79 -27.30
N ASN A 446 2.50 -1.93 -28.04
CA ASN A 446 2.46 -0.48 -27.90
C ASN A 446 1.68 0.15 -29.06
N ASP A 447 0.75 -0.60 -29.65
CA ASP A 447 0.04 -0.23 -30.86
C ASP A 447 -1.47 -0.45 -30.73
N ALA A 448 -2.19 -0.05 -31.78
CA ALA A 448 -3.65 -0.06 -31.79
C ALA A 448 -4.28 -1.47 -31.72
N SER A 449 -3.52 -2.55 -31.89
CA SER A 449 -4.01 -3.93 -31.74
C SER A 449 -4.30 -4.30 -30.28
N ALA A 450 -3.70 -3.59 -29.33
CA ALA A 450 -3.92 -3.78 -27.90
C ALA A 450 -5.08 -2.94 -27.34
N VAL A 451 -5.75 -2.17 -28.20
CA VAL A 451 -6.88 -1.30 -27.86
C VAL A 451 -8.15 -1.86 -28.52
N TYR A 452 -9.22 -1.98 -27.74
CA TYR A 452 -10.53 -2.23 -28.29
C TYR A 452 -11.23 -0.91 -28.60
N TRP A 453 -11.52 -0.66 -29.87
CA TRP A 453 -12.13 0.58 -30.35
C TRP A 453 -13.66 0.47 -30.34
N HIS A 454 -14.27 0.94 -29.26
CA HIS A 454 -15.72 0.85 -29.04
C HIS A 454 -16.51 1.60 -30.11
N ASN A 455 -17.42 0.91 -30.78
CA ASN A 455 -18.19 1.37 -31.96
C ASN A 455 -17.41 1.40 -33.29
N GLY A 456 -16.20 0.82 -33.35
CA GLY A 456 -15.46 0.61 -34.59
C GLY A 456 -15.01 1.92 -35.28
N SER A 457 -14.94 1.92 -36.61
CA SER A 457 -14.31 3.00 -37.39
C SER A 457 -15.18 4.26 -37.58
N ALA A 458 -16.21 4.47 -36.75
CA ALA A 458 -17.17 5.55 -36.92
C ALA A 458 -16.67 6.93 -36.45
N TYR A 459 -15.58 6.98 -35.67
CA TYR A 459 -15.10 8.19 -35.00
C TYR A 459 -13.65 8.50 -35.32
N ALA A 460 -13.27 9.78 -35.20
CA ALA A 460 -11.88 10.20 -35.40
C ALA A 460 -10.93 9.57 -34.38
N ASN A 461 -9.63 9.53 -34.72
CA ASN A 461 -8.56 8.85 -33.97
C ASN A 461 -8.71 7.31 -33.90
N TYR A 462 -9.63 6.71 -34.66
CA TYR A 462 -9.72 5.26 -34.76
C TYR A 462 -8.38 4.63 -35.15
N ASN A 463 -8.01 3.55 -34.46
CA ASN A 463 -6.81 2.75 -34.74
C ASN A 463 -5.51 3.58 -34.74
N THR A 464 -5.44 4.59 -33.88
CA THR A 464 -4.31 5.52 -33.78
C THR A 464 -3.77 5.56 -32.36
N VAL A 465 -2.45 5.43 -32.22
CA VAL A 465 -1.73 5.63 -30.97
C VAL A 465 -0.58 6.61 -31.20
N LEU A 466 -0.18 7.33 -30.16
CA LEU A 466 0.90 8.30 -30.20
C LEU A 466 2.27 7.63 -30.11
N SER A 467 3.29 8.30 -30.64
CA SER A 467 4.69 7.85 -30.60
C SER A 467 5.46 8.39 -29.39
N SER A 468 4.93 9.41 -28.73
CA SER A 468 5.45 10.00 -27.48
C SER A 468 4.30 10.23 -26.50
N PRO A 469 4.55 10.15 -25.19
CA PRO A 469 3.52 10.43 -24.21
C PRO A 469 3.14 11.91 -24.21
N HIS A 470 1.97 12.19 -23.64
CA HIS A 470 1.58 13.54 -23.26
C HIS A 470 2.41 14.01 -22.07
N LEU A 471 2.88 15.26 -22.14
CA LEU A 471 3.56 15.94 -21.06
C LEU A 471 2.56 16.30 -19.95
N LEU A 472 2.99 16.16 -18.71
CA LEU A 472 2.32 16.76 -17.56
C LEU A 472 3.11 17.98 -17.10
N ALA A 473 2.41 18.99 -16.59
CA ALA A 473 3.03 20.21 -16.11
C ALA A 473 2.50 20.59 -14.72
N GLY A 474 3.39 21.02 -13.84
CA GLY A 474 3.04 21.52 -12.52
C GLY A 474 2.28 22.86 -12.58
N PRO A 475 1.81 23.36 -11.41
CA PRO A 475 1.05 24.61 -11.33
C PRO A 475 1.72 25.81 -11.99
N SER A 476 3.06 25.88 -11.93
CA SER A 476 3.92 26.92 -12.51
C SER A 476 4.67 26.45 -13.76
N SER A 477 4.15 25.41 -14.44
CA SER A 477 4.79 24.75 -15.59
C SER A 477 6.10 24.02 -15.25
N GLU A 478 6.24 23.57 -14.01
CA GLU A 478 7.35 22.72 -13.60
C GLU A 478 7.26 21.33 -14.24
N ASP A 479 8.41 20.70 -14.41
CA ASP A 479 8.49 19.33 -14.90
C ASP A 479 7.94 18.36 -13.86
N ILE A 480 7.09 17.43 -14.30
CA ILE A 480 6.53 16.37 -13.46
C ILE A 480 7.34 15.08 -13.63
N TYR A 481 7.62 14.40 -12.53
CA TYR A 481 8.45 13.20 -12.50
C TYR A 481 7.74 12.04 -11.81
N THR A 482 8.16 10.82 -12.17
CA THR A 482 7.78 9.60 -11.48
C THR A 482 8.84 8.52 -11.63
N THR A 483 9.02 7.70 -10.60
CA THR A 483 9.74 6.44 -10.66
C THR A 483 8.96 5.47 -11.53
N THR A 484 9.53 5.05 -12.65
CA THR A 484 8.91 4.10 -13.56
C THR A 484 9.57 2.74 -13.44
N HIS A 485 8.79 1.71 -13.17
CA HIS A 485 9.21 0.30 -13.16
C HIS A 485 8.75 -0.40 -14.46
N THR A 486 9.26 -1.60 -14.75
CA THR A 486 8.54 -2.52 -15.65
C THR A 486 7.19 -2.89 -15.03
N ALA A 487 6.24 -3.41 -15.82
CA ALA A 487 4.93 -3.77 -15.30
C ALA A 487 5.01 -4.89 -14.24
N GLU A 488 5.88 -5.87 -14.44
CA GLU A 488 6.12 -6.97 -13.50
C GLU A 488 6.74 -6.48 -12.19
N THR A 489 7.76 -5.62 -12.25
CA THR A 489 8.38 -5.08 -11.04
C THR A 489 7.40 -4.15 -10.32
N ALA A 490 6.61 -3.34 -11.04
CA ALA A 490 5.54 -2.56 -10.43
C ALA A 490 4.55 -3.45 -9.68
N PHE A 491 4.10 -4.55 -10.28
CA PHE A 491 3.24 -5.51 -9.63
C PHE A 491 3.84 -6.03 -8.31
N GLU A 492 5.09 -6.50 -8.32
CA GLU A 492 5.77 -6.96 -7.10
C GLU A 492 5.90 -5.89 -6.03
N ARG A 493 6.25 -4.65 -6.42
CA ARG A 493 6.37 -3.52 -5.49
C ARG A 493 5.03 -3.13 -4.88
N ILE A 494 3.96 -3.13 -5.66
CA ILE A 494 2.61 -2.81 -5.19
C ILE A 494 2.13 -3.85 -4.17
N LEU A 495 2.38 -5.14 -4.42
CA LEU A 495 2.02 -6.19 -3.47
C LEU A 495 2.77 -6.07 -2.14
N ALA A 496 4.01 -5.58 -2.17
CA ALA A 496 4.81 -5.39 -0.97
C ALA A 496 4.43 -4.10 -0.22
N TYR A 497 4.32 -2.98 -0.94
CA TYR A 497 4.30 -1.64 -0.35
C TYR A 497 2.99 -0.87 -0.55
N GLY A 498 2.11 -1.26 -1.47
CA GLY A 498 0.86 -0.52 -1.73
C GLY A 498 -0.18 -0.65 -0.63
N GLY A 499 -1.08 0.33 -0.53
CA GLY A 499 -2.10 0.45 0.52
C GLY A 499 -1.52 1.04 1.80
N ALA A 500 -2.28 1.00 2.88
CA ALA A 500 -1.82 1.41 4.21
C ALA A 500 -0.85 0.36 4.79
N SER A 501 0.32 0.25 4.17
CA SER A 501 1.28 -0.85 4.30
C SER A 501 2.21 -0.74 5.49
N LEU A 502 2.26 0.43 6.15
CA LEU A 502 2.95 0.59 7.44
C LEU A 502 2.40 -0.37 8.49
N SER A 503 1.08 -0.61 8.47
CA SER A 503 0.47 -1.72 9.19
C SER A 503 -0.60 -2.39 8.33
N ARG A 504 -0.19 -3.32 7.46
CA ARG A 504 -1.13 -3.94 6.49
C ARG A 504 -2.20 -4.78 7.19
N ASP A 505 -3.48 -4.52 6.88
CA ASP A 505 -4.59 -5.30 7.42
C ASP A 505 -4.90 -6.58 6.61
N SER A 506 -5.80 -7.40 7.16
CA SER A 506 -6.18 -8.70 6.56
C SER A 506 -6.92 -8.59 5.23
N VAL A 507 -7.47 -7.42 4.88
CA VAL A 507 -8.19 -7.23 3.60
C VAL A 507 -7.20 -6.92 2.50
N ASP A 508 -6.26 -6.00 2.75
CA ASP A 508 -5.20 -5.68 1.80
C ASP A 508 -4.26 -6.88 1.60
N GLU A 509 -3.90 -7.58 2.68
CA GLU A 509 -3.08 -8.80 2.62
C GLU A 509 -3.75 -9.89 1.77
N ARG A 510 -5.06 -10.08 1.95
CA ARG A 510 -5.85 -11.01 1.14
C ARG A 510 -5.87 -10.60 -0.33
N ALA A 511 -6.17 -9.34 -0.62
CA ALA A 511 -6.23 -8.84 -2.00
C ALA A 511 -4.87 -9.02 -2.71
N CYS A 512 -3.78 -8.68 -2.02
CA CYS A 512 -2.41 -8.85 -2.53
C CYS A 512 -2.06 -10.33 -2.74
N THR A 513 -2.41 -11.19 -1.80
CA THR A 513 -2.21 -12.65 -1.91
C THR A 513 -3.01 -13.25 -3.06
N ASP A 514 -4.27 -12.86 -3.23
CA ASP A 514 -5.13 -13.29 -4.31
C ASP A 514 -4.57 -12.85 -5.67
N ALA A 515 -4.13 -11.60 -5.79
CA ALA A 515 -3.48 -11.10 -6.99
C ALA A 515 -2.16 -11.82 -7.29
N LYS A 516 -1.32 -12.06 -6.27
CA LYS A 516 -0.06 -12.82 -6.41
C LYS A 516 -0.32 -14.22 -6.95
N THR A 517 -1.26 -14.93 -6.33
CA THR A 517 -1.54 -16.33 -6.65
C THR A 517 -2.45 -16.52 -7.86
N GLY A 518 -3.16 -15.48 -8.31
CA GLY A 518 -4.17 -15.56 -9.36
C GLY A 518 -5.44 -16.29 -8.92
N LYS A 519 -5.73 -16.29 -7.62
CA LYS A 519 -6.89 -16.98 -7.01
C LYS A 519 -7.82 -15.99 -6.30
N ALA A 520 -8.95 -16.51 -5.84
CA ALA A 520 -9.84 -15.80 -4.93
C ALA A 520 -9.93 -16.61 -3.64
N THR A 521 -9.53 -16.00 -2.52
CA THR A 521 -9.59 -16.63 -1.19
C THR A 521 -11.04 -16.93 -0.81
N PHE A 522 -11.95 -16.00 -1.11
CA PHE A 522 -13.39 -16.19 -0.95
C PHE A 522 -14.08 -16.24 -2.31
N THR A 523 -14.75 -17.36 -2.59
CA THR A 523 -15.44 -17.58 -3.87
C THR A 523 -16.95 -17.34 -3.81
N ASP A 524 -17.52 -17.19 -2.62
CA ASP A 524 -18.92 -16.83 -2.39
C ASP A 524 -18.98 -15.37 -1.93
N GLY A 525 -19.65 -14.53 -2.72
CA GLY A 525 -19.77 -13.10 -2.45
C GLY A 525 -20.81 -12.74 -1.38
N GLY A 526 -21.57 -13.72 -0.90
CA GLY A 526 -22.60 -13.54 0.14
C GLY A 526 -24.00 -13.25 -0.40
N ASN A 527 -24.15 -12.68 -1.60
CA ASN A 527 -25.45 -12.43 -2.23
C ASN A 527 -25.46 -12.79 -3.74
N GLY A 528 -24.80 -13.90 -4.08
CA GLY A 528 -24.85 -14.50 -5.42
C GLY A 528 -23.70 -14.11 -6.35
N SER A 529 -22.91 -13.08 -6.03
CA SER A 529 -21.61 -12.90 -6.68
C SER A 529 -20.65 -14.02 -6.29
N LYS A 530 -19.65 -14.26 -7.14
CA LYS A 530 -18.70 -15.36 -7.01
C LYS A 530 -17.29 -14.93 -7.40
N ASN A 531 -16.33 -15.82 -7.21
CA ASN A 531 -15.00 -15.74 -7.79
C ASN A 531 -14.19 -14.52 -7.32
N GLY A 532 -14.30 -14.16 -6.04
CA GLY A 532 -13.62 -13.00 -5.44
C GLY A 532 -14.40 -11.69 -5.57
N ILE A 533 -15.49 -11.66 -6.34
CA ILE A 533 -16.42 -10.52 -6.32
C ILE A 533 -17.41 -10.72 -5.18
N ILE A 534 -17.50 -9.73 -4.29
CA ILE A 534 -18.29 -9.80 -3.07
C ILE A 534 -19.47 -8.83 -3.10
N ASP A 535 -20.45 -9.07 -2.23
CA ASP A 535 -21.70 -8.31 -2.14
C ASP A 535 -21.93 -7.67 -0.77
N THR A 536 -21.17 -8.11 0.23
CA THR A 536 -21.16 -7.59 1.60
C THR A 536 -19.80 -7.87 2.24
N GLN A 537 -19.31 -6.96 3.09
CA GLN A 537 -18.07 -7.15 3.85
C GLN A 537 -18.11 -8.40 4.75
N SER A 538 -19.30 -8.82 5.19
CA SER A 538 -19.47 -10.02 6.03
C SER A 538 -19.11 -11.33 5.32
N ALA A 539 -19.13 -11.35 3.98
CA ALA A 539 -18.76 -12.53 3.19
C ALA A 539 -17.26 -12.88 3.31
N VAL A 540 -16.43 -11.91 3.73
CA VAL A 540 -14.97 -12.03 3.80
C VAL A 540 -14.43 -11.78 5.22
N GLY A 541 -15.28 -11.96 6.23
CA GLY A 541 -14.91 -11.86 7.65
C GLY A 541 -15.31 -10.56 8.35
N GLY A 542 -15.79 -9.55 7.62
CA GLY A 542 -16.18 -8.26 8.19
C GLY A 542 -14.98 -7.39 8.58
N TRP A 543 -15.21 -6.47 9.52
CA TRP A 543 -14.25 -5.43 9.91
C TRP A 543 -13.03 -6.02 10.63
N PRO A 544 -11.79 -5.73 10.18
CA PRO A 544 -10.60 -5.97 10.97
C PRO A 544 -10.68 -5.20 12.31
N ALA A 545 -10.10 -5.79 13.35
CA ALA A 545 -9.74 -5.02 14.53
C ALA A 545 -8.53 -4.13 14.18
N TYR A 546 -8.54 -2.89 14.67
CA TYR A 546 -7.40 -2.00 14.58
C TYR A 546 -7.07 -1.57 16.00
N GLU A 547 -6.05 -2.19 16.58
CA GLU A 547 -5.70 -2.05 17.99
C GLU A 547 -4.34 -1.38 18.15
N ALA A 548 -4.11 -0.83 19.33
CA ALA A 548 -2.80 -0.38 19.77
C ALA A 548 -2.59 -0.87 21.20
N THR A 549 -1.42 -1.44 21.44
CA THR A 549 -0.98 -1.81 22.78
C THR A 549 -0.77 -0.58 23.65
N SER A 550 -0.78 -0.75 24.97
CA SER A 550 -0.45 0.35 25.88
C SER A 550 0.96 0.91 25.67
N ALA A 551 1.90 0.09 25.19
CA ALA A 551 3.25 0.54 24.85
C ALA A 551 3.26 1.44 23.61
N GLU A 552 2.53 1.07 22.55
CA GLU A 552 2.41 1.89 21.34
C GLU A 552 1.69 3.21 21.61
N LEU A 553 0.62 3.18 22.42
CA LEU A 553 -0.08 4.40 22.87
C LEU A 553 0.84 5.30 23.71
N ALA A 554 1.68 4.72 24.56
CA ALA A 554 2.66 5.50 25.32
C ALA A 554 3.77 6.07 24.42
N ASN A 555 4.10 5.37 23.32
CA ASN A 555 5.16 5.76 22.41
C ASN A 555 4.78 6.92 21.48
N VAL A 556 3.49 7.21 21.31
CA VAL A 556 3.03 8.40 20.56
C VAL A 556 2.83 9.64 21.44
N LYS A 557 3.28 9.59 22.70
CA LYS A 557 3.20 10.74 23.59
C LYS A 557 4.04 11.91 23.03
N ASP A 558 3.36 13.04 22.83
CA ASP A 558 3.90 14.32 22.39
C ASP A 558 3.59 15.36 23.48
N SER A 559 4.62 15.87 24.15
CA SER A 559 4.46 16.73 25.33
C SER A 559 4.15 18.19 25.00
N ASP A 560 4.45 18.68 23.80
CA ASP A 560 4.21 20.08 23.41
C ASP A 560 3.22 20.25 22.24
N GLY A 561 2.81 19.16 21.62
CA GLY A 561 1.71 19.09 20.66
C GLY A 561 2.12 19.54 19.25
N ASP A 562 3.38 19.36 18.87
CA ASP A 562 3.92 19.73 17.57
C ASP A 562 3.87 18.58 16.53
N GLY A 563 3.28 17.45 16.92
CA GLY A 563 3.03 16.29 16.10
C GLY A 563 4.20 15.30 16.05
N MET A 564 5.29 15.57 16.76
CA MET A 564 6.41 14.64 16.94
C MET A 564 6.39 14.07 18.36
N PRO A 565 6.56 12.74 18.54
CA PRO A 565 6.58 12.15 19.87
C PRO A 565 7.89 12.47 20.60
N ASP A 566 7.83 12.52 21.93
CA ASP A 566 8.94 12.85 22.83
C ASP A 566 10.24 12.07 22.47
N TRP A 567 10.10 10.79 22.11
CA TRP A 567 11.26 9.94 21.79
C TRP A 567 11.96 10.36 20.49
N PHE A 568 11.20 10.82 19.49
CA PHE A 568 11.76 11.26 18.21
C PHE A 568 12.54 12.54 18.43
N GLU A 569 11.96 13.48 19.17
CA GLU A 569 12.62 14.72 19.49
C GLU A 569 13.91 14.50 20.28
N GLU A 570 13.89 13.64 21.30
CA GLU A 570 15.08 13.26 22.06
C GLU A 570 16.15 12.62 21.18
N GLN A 571 15.76 11.73 20.25
CA GLN A 571 16.67 11.07 19.32
C GLN A 571 17.36 12.06 18.37
N PHE A 572 16.66 13.10 17.93
CA PHE A 572 17.15 14.05 16.92
C PHE A 572 17.57 15.41 17.50
N GLY A 573 17.63 15.54 18.83
CA GLY A 573 18.08 16.74 19.52
C GLY A 573 17.12 17.94 19.40
N LEU A 574 15.84 17.66 19.18
CA LEU A 574 14.75 18.63 19.27
C LEU A 574 14.29 18.77 20.73
N LYS A 575 13.30 19.63 20.98
CA LYS A 575 12.86 19.95 22.34
C LYS A 575 11.37 19.70 22.51
N LYS A 576 11.04 18.64 23.23
CA LYS A 576 9.69 18.24 23.70
C LYS A 576 8.90 19.20 24.59
N SER A 577 9.32 20.45 24.64
CA SER A 577 8.71 21.54 25.41
C SER A 577 8.66 22.84 24.60
N ASP A 578 8.95 22.79 23.30
CA ASP A 578 9.11 23.91 22.40
C ASP A 578 8.48 23.60 21.02
N ALA A 579 7.14 23.55 20.99
CA ALA A 579 6.36 23.25 19.78
C ALA A 579 6.62 24.16 18.55
N SER A 580 7.46 25.19 18.69
CA SER A 580 7.90 26.01 17.57
C SER A 580 8.94 25.31 16.68
N ASP A 581 9.66 24.32 17.20
CA ASP A 581 10.68 23.61 16.44
C ASP A 581 10.09 22.55 15.49
N GLY A 582 8.87 22.06 15.69
CA GLY A 582 8.14 21.25 14.70
C GLY A 582 7.99 21.92 13.33
N ASN A 583 7.84 23.25 13.30
CA ASN A 583 7.81 24.06 12.08
C ASN A 583 9.20 24.58 11.64
N ALA A 584 10.23 24.42 12.47
CA ALA A 584 11.60 24.67 12.04
C ALA A 584 12.04 23.63 11.01
N LYS A 585 13.18 23.88 10.37
CA LYS A 585 13.73 23.02 9.31
C LYS A 585 15.16 22.58 9.65
N THR A 586 15.39 22.26 10.92
CA THR A 586 16.73 22.00 11.44
C THR A 586 17.22 20.60 11.09
N LEU A 587 16.32 19.65 10.83
CA LEU A 587 16.65 18.28 10.43
C LEU A 587 16.88 18.12 8.92
N ASP A 588 16.31 19.01 8.10
CA ASP A 588 16.55 19.03 6.66
C ASP A 588 17.70 19.98 6.32
N SER A 589 18.87 19.43 5.97
CA SER A 589 20.04 20.24 5.60
C SER A 589 19.82 21.17 4.40
N TYR A 590 18.81 20.90 3.56
CA TYR A 590 18.43 21.75 2.43
C TYR A 590 17.32 22.74 2.77
N GLY A 591 16.72 22.68 3.97
CA GLY A 591 15.67 23.60 4.41
C GLY A 591 14.38 23.53 3.59
N ARG A 592 14.08 22.38 2.97
CA ARG A 592 12.86 22.14 2.17
C ARG A 592 11.68 21.78 3.08
N TYR A 593 11.89 20.83 3.99
CA TYR A 593 10.84 20.25 4.84
C TYR A 593 10.93 20.74 6.29
N THR A 594 9.78 20.80 6.98
CA THR A 594 9.76 21.04 8.44
C THR A 594 10.21 19.81 9.21
N ASN A 595 10.59 19.97 10.49
CA ASN A 595 10.95 18.86 11.36
C ASN A 595 9.80 17.86 11.49
N LEU A 596 8.55 18.34 11.60
CA LEU A 596 7.36 17.48 11.55
C LEU A 596 7.31 16.66 10.24
N GLU A 597 7.54 17.28 9.07
CA GLU A 597 7.56 16.54 7.81
C GLU A 597 8.68 15.50 7.73
N MET A 598 9.83 15.79 8.35
CA MET A 598 10.93 14.83 8.48
C MET A 598 10.54 13.65 9.38
N TYR A 599 9.82 13.88 10.48
CA TYR A 599 9.24 12.81 11.30
C TYR A 599 8.23 11.97 10.50
N LEU A 600 7.30 12.63 9.81
CA LEU A 600 6.31 11.94 8.98
C LEU A 600 6.94 11.06 7.89
N HIS A 601 8.10 11.45 7.36
CA HIS A 601 8.86 10.63 6.44
C HIS A 601 9.64 9.52 7.17
N TYR A 602 10.26 9.81 8.31
CA TYR A 602 11.03 8.84 9.09
C TYR A 602 10.22 7.57 9.39
N LEU A 603 8.93 7.73 9.72
CA LEU A 603 8.01 6.61 9.98
C LEU A 603 7.87 5.63 8.80
N VAL A 604 8.13 6.08 7.58
CA VAL A 604 7.84 5.32 6.34
C VAL A 604 9.03 5.28 5.37
N LYS A 605 10.22 5.72 5.79
CA LYS A 605 11.39 5.85 4.93
C LYS A 605 11.79 4.52 4.26
N ASP A 606 11.69 3.42 4.99
CA ASP A 606 12.04 2.08 4.48
C ASP A 606 11.03 1.60 3.43
N ILE A 607 9.76 2.00 3.55
CA ILE A 607 8.72 1.77 2.55
C ILE A 607 9.06 2.58 1.29
N VAL A 608 9.41 3.86 1.44
CA VAL A 608 9.75 4.74 0.32
C VAL A 608 11.03 4.29 -0.41
N GLU A 609 12.03 3.78 0.31
CA GLU A 609 13.22 3.19 -0.30
C GLU A 609 12.86 1.89 -1.04
N GLY A 610 12.16 0.98 -0.35
CA GLY A 610 11.81 -0.34 -0.86
C GLY A 610 10.86 -0.32 -2.06
N GLN A 611 9.90 0.61 -2.09
CA GLN A 611 8.93 0.76 -3.17
C GLN A 611 9.56 1.26 -4.47
N ASN A 612 10.59 2.11 -4.38
CA ASN A 612 11.24 2.73 -5.54
C ASN A 612 12.39 1.88 -6.11
N ALA A 613 12.80 0.83 -5.38
CA ALA A 613 13.93 -0.01 -5.78
C ALA A 613 13.68 -0.74 -7.11
N GLY A 614 14.65 -0.61 -8.03
CA GLY A 614 14.56 -1.19 -9.38
C GLY A 614 13.76 -0.35 -10.37
N GLY A 615 13.25 0.80 -9.96
CA GLY A 615 12.61 1.79 -10.83
C GLY A 615 13.59 2.81 -11.37
N THR A 616 13.14 3.61 -12.34
CA THR A 616 13.89 4.76 -12.82
C THR A 616 13.08 6.04 -12.67
N TYR A 617 13.59 6.98 -11.86
CA TYR A 617 13.00 8.30 -11.69
C TYR A 617 13.24 9.18 -12.92
N LYS A 618 12.16 9.54 -13.62
CA LYS A 618 12.23 10.30 -14.88
C LYS A 618 11.06 11.27 -15.01
N LYS A 619 11.30 12.32 -15.79
CA LYS A 619 10.25 13.22 -16.27
C LYS A 619 9.19 12.44 -17.05
N ILE A 620 7.92 12.81 -16.85
CA ILE A 620 6.81 12.33 -17.67
C ILE A 620 6.83 13.13 -19.00
N SER A 621 7.42 12.55 -20.04
CA SER A 621 7.65 13.20 -21.34
C SER A 621 7.83 12.29 -22.52
#